data_AF-A0A2A4E8X1-F1
#
_entry.id   AF-A0A2A4E8X1-F1
#
_cell.length_a   1.000
_cell.length_b   1.000
_cell.length_c   1.000
_cell.angle_alpha   90.00
_cell.angle_beta   90.00
_cell.angle_gamma   90.00
#
_symmetry.space_group_name_H-M   'P 1'
#
loop_
_entity.id
_entity.type
_entity.pdbx_description
1 polymer ?
#
loop_
_entity_poly.entity_id
_entity_poly.type
_entity_poly.pdbx_seq_one_letter_code
_entity_poly.pdbx_strand_id
1 'polypeptide(L)'
;MTNSRFPRLKTGLAWGAATLLVGLAAPLPAAAQTASVDPRPAAAPAAVDASAGWLRLGHLSPDTKSVDVRVAAVSGGSTLFELDGVGYGDVSTYQELPAGSYTVSMVPAGSSGSDVPVISETVTVDAGTATTVAAYGPTDDLQVRAFDDDLSQPAAGSARIRLIQASTITPEVDVTTAQGDPIAKDAKAGSATGYAEIPAGDWTLDLTGEGVQDTADVSVAAGSVTTLFVLDTSSGGLTILPILDSASVGDVPDGGVDTGGGYLAHAEADGTAPAKQVREAL
;
A
#
# COMPACT_ATOMS: atom_id res chain seq x y z
N MET A 1 -17.70 -2.52 18.26
CA MET A 1 -16.78 -2.13 19.35
C MET A 1 -15.40 -2.01 18.74
N THR A 2 -15.00 -0.81 18.36
CA THR A 2 -13.80 -0.56 17.55
C THR A 2 -12.79 0.14 18.44
N ASN A 3 -11.82 -0.61 18.96
CA ASN A 3 -10.77 -0.07 19.83
C ASN A 3 -9.55 0.29 18.99
N SER A 4 -9.49 1.56 18.57
CA SER A 4 -8.28 2.19 18.04
C SER A 4 -7.26 2.36 19.17
N ARG A 5 -6.06 1.77 19.03
CA ARG A 5 -4.93 1.93 19.96
C ARG A 5 -3.74 2.57 19.25
N PHE A 6 -3.70 3.90 19.19
CA PHE A 6 -2.43 4.64 19.08
C PHE A 6 -2.55 5.96 19.85
N PRO A 7 -1.59 6.30 20.75
CA PRO A 7 -1.62 7.54 21.52
C PRO A 7 -1.11 8.74 20.70
N ARG A 8 -1.84 9.85 20.82
CA ARG A 8 -1.51 11.16 20.23
C ARG A 8 -0.34 11.83 20.98
N LEU A 9 0.65 12.29 20.24
CA LEU A 9 1.74 13.15 20.72
C LEU A 9 1.17 14.48 21.25
N LYS A 10 1.63 14.90 22.44
CA LYS A 10 1.32 16.20 23.07
C LYS A 10 2.39 17.21 22.66
N THR A 11 2.01 18.29 21.98
CA THR A 11 2.85 19.49 21.81
C THR A 11 2.48 20.54 22.85
N GLY A 12 3.52 21.00 23.56
CA GLY A 12 3.43 21.94 24.67
C GLY A 12 3.25 23.39 24.22
N LEU A 13 2.45 24.10 25.02
CA LEU A 13 2.11 25.51 24.97
C LEU A 13 3.27 26.36 25.51
N ALA A 14 3.64 27.45 24.83
CA ALA A 14 4.48 28.51 25.39
C ALA A 14 3.78 29.87 25.24
N TRP A 15 3.52 30.51 26.39
CA TRP A 15 3.03 31.88 26.53
C TRP A 15 4.16 32.89 26.32
N GLY A 16 3.85 34.03 25.69
CA GLY A 16 4.78 35.16 25.59
C GLY A 16 4.10 36.46 25.18
N ALA A 17 3.71 37.24 26.21
CA ALA A 17 3.54 38.69 26.30
C ALA A 17 3.02 39.50 25.09
N ALA A 18 1.81 40.04 25.24
CA ALA A 18 1.26 41.11 24.42
C ALA A 18 1.70 42.49 24.95
N THR A 19 2.31 43.31 24.09
CA THR A 19 2.49 44.75 24.30
C THR A 19 1.76 45.54 23.22
N LEU A 20 0.88 46.42 23.68
CA LEU A 20 -0.01 47.31 22.95
C LEU A 20 0.76 48.54 22.44
N LEU A 21 0.67 48.85 21.14
CA LEU A 21 1.06 50.14 20.58
C LEU A 21 0.06 50.55 19.50
N VAL A 22 -0.66 51.64 19.77
CA VAL A 22 -1.62 52.33 18.89
C VAL A 22 -0.86 53.21 17.92
N GLY A 23 -1.21 53.18 16.63
CA GLY A 23 -0.63 54.03 15.59
C GLY A 23 -1.56 54.21 14.39
N LEU A 24 -1.72 55.48 13.99
CA LEU A 24 -2.65 56.10 13.05
C LEU A 24 -2.78 55.51 11.62
N ALA A 25 -3.95 55.78 11.04
CA ALA A 25 -4.45 55.40 9.72
C ALA A 25 -3.85 56.14 8.50
N ALA A 26 -3.91 55.49 7.33
CA ALA A 26 -4.16 56.09 6.01
C ALA A 26 -4.63 55.00 5.00
N PRO A 27 -5.62 55.26 4.10
CA PRO A 27 -6.06 54.28 3.12
C PRO A 27 -5.20 54.34 1.84
N LEU A 28 -4.67 53.20 1.42
CA LEU A 28 -4.05 53.01 0.10
C LEU A 28 -5.05 52.32 -0.85
N PRO A 29 -5.11 52.68 -2.14
CA PRO A 29 -6.04 52.06 -3.09
C PRO A 29 -5.63 50.62 -3.41
N ALA A 30 -6.63 49.73 -3.44
CA ALA A 30 -6.49 48.34 -3.86
C ALA A 30 -6.21 48.28 -5.38
N ALA A 31 -4.98 47.94 -5.76
CA ALA A 31 -4.67 47.50 -7.11
C ALA A 31 -4.99 46.00 -7.21
N ALA A 32 -5.99 45.65 -8.03
CA ALA A 32 -6.28 44.27 -8.40
C ALA A 32 -5.10 43.70 -9.20
N GLN A 33 -4.34 42.79 -8.59
CA GLN A 33 -3.37 41.97 -9.31
C GLN A 33 -4.10 40.76 -9.88
N THR A 34 -4.26 40.74 -11.20
CA THR A 34 -4.60 39.53 -11.95
C THR A 34 -3.44 38.55 -11.81
N ALA A 35 -3.57 37.57 -10.92
CA ALA A 35 -2.64 36.46 -10.83
C ALA A 35 -2.80 35.60 -12.10
N SER A 36 -1.85 35.73 -13.02
CA SER A 36 -1.64 34.78 -14.11
C SER A 36 -1.31 33.43 -13.49
N VAL A 37 -2.22 32.47 -13.63
CA VAL A 37 -1.99 31.07 -13.27
C VAL A 37 -0.99 30.51 -14.27
N ASP A 38 0.27 30.42 -13.85
CA ASP A 38 1.28 29.63 -14.55
C ASP A 38 0.82 28.17 -14.58
N PRO A 39 0.70 27.52 -15.75
CA PRO A 39 0.49 26.08 -15.81
C PRO A 39 1.78 25.40 -15.37
N ARG A 40 1.92 25.17 -14.05
CA ARG A 40 3.00 24.36 -13.51
C ARG A 40 2.74 22.93 -14.01
N PRO A 41 3.65 22.31 -14.79
CA PRO A 41 3.46 20.94 -15.22
C PRO A 41 3.28 20.07 -13.97
N ALA A 42 2.24 19.24 -13.96
CA ALA A 42 2.08 18.20 -12.96
C ALA A 42 3.38 17.39 -12.93
N ALA A 43 4.00 17.29 -11.75
CA ALA A 43 5.20 16.49 -11.60
C ALA A 43 4.86 15.06 -12.01
N ALA A 44 5.47 14.59 -13.11
CA ALA A 44 5.50 13.18 -13.44
C ALA A 44 6.07 12.41 -12.24
N PRO A 45 5.63 11.16 -11.98
CA PRO A 45 6.22 10.36 -10.91
C PRO A 45 7.73 10.35 -11.12
N ALA A 46 8.46 10.76 -10.07
CA ALA A 46 9.91 10.82 -10.13
C ALA A 46 10.43 9.44 -10.55
N ALA A 47 11.29 9.40 -11.56
CA ALA A 47 12.00 8.19 -11.91
C ALA A 47 12.78 7.75 -10.67
N VAL A 48 12.40 6.58 -10.13
CA VAL A 48 13.14 5.87 -9.09
C VAL A 48 14.60 5.81 -9.52
N ASP A 49 15.53 6.19 -8.64
CA ASP A 49 16.95 6.10 -8.94
C ASP A 49 17.24 4.66 -9.38
N ALA A 50 17.75 4.47 -10.60
CA ALA A 50 17.98 3.17 -11.23
C ALA A 50 19.06 2.30 -10.52
N SER A 51 19.37 2.65 -9.27
CA SER A 51 20.25 1.97 -8.33
C SER A 51 19.53 1.43 -7.10
N ALA A 52 18.21 1.55 -6.98
CA ALA A 52 17.43 1.04 -5.85
C ALA A 52 16.52 -0.13 -6.25
N GLY A 53 16.20 -1.00 -5.28
CA GLY A 53 15.19 -2.04 -5.37
C GLY A 53 14.29 -2.03 -4.13
N TRP A 54 13.38 -3.00 -4.02
CA TRP A 54 12.38 -3.06 -2.96
C TRP A 54 12.44 -4.37 -2.20
N LEU A 55 12.45 -4.29 -0.88
CA LEU A 55 12.42 -5.44 0.01
C LEU A 55 11.17 -5.42 0.87
N ARG A 56 10.48 -6.55 0.95
CA ARG A 56 9.38 -6.80 1.88
C ARG A 56 9.73 -8.00 2.76
N LEU A 57 9.35 -7.93 4.04
CA LEU A 57 9.63 -8.97 5.01
C LEU A 57 8.33 -9.62 5.48
N GLY A 58 8.34 -10.94 5.67
CA GLY A 58 7.20 -11.69 6.19
C GLY A 58 7.59 -12.67 7.29
N HIS A 59 6.69 -12.86 8.27
CA HIS A 59 6.83 -13.89 9.28
C HIS A 59 5.76 -14.98 9.06
N LEU A 60 6.18 -16.08 8.46
CA LEU A 60 5.33 -17.19 8.04
C LEU A 60 5.63 -18.49 8.82
N SER A 61 6.26 -18.39 9.98
CA SER A 61 6.39 -19.50 10.93
C SER A 61 5.23 -19.49 11.94
N PRO A 62 4.39 -20.55 11.99
CA PRO A 62 3.16 -20.56 12.78
C PRO A 62 3.39 -20.68 14.29
N ASP A 63 4.51 -21.26 14.72
CA ASP A 63 4.84 -21.53 16.12
C ASP A 63 6.02 -20.71 16.65
N THR A 64 6.71 -19.95 15.78
CA THR A 64 7.74 -19.00 16.21
C THR A 64 7.06 -17.81 16.89
N LYS A 65 7.50 -17.49 18.10
CA LYS A 65 7.02 -16.31 18.84
C LYS A 65 7.41 -15.04 18.11
N SER A 66 6.73 -13.93 18.41
CA SER A 66 7.08 -12.63 17.85
C SER A 66 8.58 -12.30 17.98
N VAL A 67 9.13 -11.76 16.91
CA VAL A 67 10.53 -11.39 16.76
C VAL A 67 10.66 -9.92 16.39
N ASP A 68 11.82 -9.34 16.66
CA ASP A 68 12.24 -8.11 16.01
C ASP A 68 13.08 -8.49 14.78
N VAL A 69 12.77 -7.88 13.62
CA VAL A 69 13.45 -8.16 12.35
C VAL A 69 14.35 -7.00 12.01
N ARG A 70 15.62 -7.27 11.74
CA ARG A 70 16.62 -6.25 11.42
C ARG A 70 17.22 -6.49 10.06
N VAL A 71 17.34 -5.41 9.29
CA VAL A 71 18.01 -5.40 8.00
C VAL A 71 19.23 -4.50 8.08
N ALA A 72 20.40 -5.09 7.87
CA ALA A 72 21.67 -4.37 7.87
C ALA A 72 22.40 -4.58 6.54
N ALA A 73 23.08 -3.54 6.06
CA ALA A 73 23.96 -3.70 4.91
C ALA A 73 25.15 -4.59 5.28
N VAL A 74 25.47 -5.58 4.44
CA VAL A 74 26.64 -6.47 4.65
C VAL A 74 27.93 -5.66 4.70
N SER A 75 28.03 -4.63 3.85
CA SER A 75 29.11 -3.66 3.88
C SER A 75 28.73 -2.44 4.75
N GLY A 76 29.67 -2.00 5.60
CA GLY A 76 29.45 -0.83 6.47
C GLY A 76 28.63 -1.10 7.74
N GLY A 77 27.99 -2.28 7.87
CA GLY A 77 27.46 -2.83 9.13
C GLY A 77 26.37 -2.01 9.82
N SER A 78 25.77 -1.05 9.11
CA SER A 78 24.72 -0.20 9.67
C SER A 78 23.36 -0.86 9.45
N THR A 79 22.58 -1.00 10.53
CA THR A 79 21.16 -1.34 10.45
C THR A 79 20.44 -0.23 9.70
N LEU A 80 19.75 -0.59 8.62
CA LEU A 80 19.00 0.36 7.81
C LEU A 80 17.59 0.55 8.35
N PHE A 81 16.96 -0.54 8.79
CA PHE A 81 15.68 -0.49 9.48
C PHE A 81 15.45 -1.74 10.34
N GLU A 82 14.49 -1.61 11.25
CA GLU A 82 14.04 -2.63 12.18
C GLU A 82 12.50 -2.65 12.21
N LEU A 83 11.93 -3.84 12.36
CA LEU A 83 10.52 -4.07 12.57
C LEU A 83 10.35 -4.73 13.93
N ASP A 84 9.63 -4.08 14.84
CA ASP A 84 9.45 -4.57 16.20
C ASP A 84 8.22 -5.48 16.32
N GLY A 85 8.36 -6.58 17.07
CA GLY A 85 7.23 -7.43 17.48
C GLY A 85 6.48 -8.11 16.35
N VAL A 86 7.15 -8.42 15.24
CA VAL A 86 6.59 -9.10 14.06
C VAL A 86 6.20 -10.53 14.45
N GLY A 87 4.92 -10.89 14.27
CA GLY A 87 4.37 -12.21 14.56
C GLY A 87 3.84 -12.94 13.32
N TYR A 88 3.30 -14.14 13.53
CA TYR A 88 2.80 -14.98 12.44
C TYR A 88 1.74 -14.27 11.58
N GLY A 89 1.96 -14.28 10.26
CA GLY A 89 1.12 -13.60 9.27
C GLY A 89 1.46 -12.13 9.06
N ASP A 90 2.35 -11.53 9.86
CA ASP A 90 2.76 -10.15 9.62
C ASP A 90 3.66 -10.07 8.38
N VAL A 91 3.29 -9.18 7.46
CA VAL A 91 4.03 -8.87 6.24
C VAL A 91 4.18 -7.35 6.17
N SER A 92 5.42 -6.87 6.01
CA SER A 92 5.71 -5.44 5.93
C SER A 92 5.20 -4.83 4.63
N THR A 93 5.18 -3.50 4.55
CA THR A 93 5.19 -2.84 3.24
C THR A 93 6.55 -3.04 2.57
N TYR A 94 6.63 -2.79 1.26
CA TYR A 94 7.92 -2.68 0.60
C TYR A 94 8.71 -1.50 1.15
N GLN A 95 9.98 -1.74 1.45
CA GLN A 95 10.96 -0.72 1.77
C GLN A 95 11.91 -0.59 0.58
N GLU A 96 12.05 0.64 0.07
CA GLU A 96 13.06 0.95 -0.93
C GLU A 96 14.44 0.93 -0.29
N LEU A 97 15.39 0.25 -0.94
CA LEU A 97 16.77 0.10 -0.51
C LEU A 97 17.70 0.28 -1.72
N PRO A 98 18.92 0.81 -1.53
CA PRO A 98 19.95 0.73 -2.56
C PRO A 98 20.15 -0.74 -3.01
N ALA A 99 20.50 -0.95 -4.26
CA ALA A 99 20.88 -2.27 -4.73
C ALA A 99 22.16 -2.74 -4.00
N GLY A 100 22.15 -3.97 -3.53
CA GLY A 100 23.23 -4.52 -2.71
C GLY A 100 22.83 -5.75 -1.91
N SER A 101 23.76 -6.24 -1.08
CA SER A 101 23.53 -7.39 -0.20
C SER A 101 23.27 -6.94 1.23
N TYR A 102 22.25 -7.54 1.82
CA TYR A 102 21.74 -7.24 3.16
C TYR A 102 21.70 -8.50 4.01
N THR A 103 22.03 -8.37 5.28
CA THR A 103 21.75 -9.41 6.27
C THR A 103 20.39 -9.12 6.89
N VAL A 104 19.48 -10.08 6.75
CA VAL A 104 18.19 -10.09 7.44
C VAL A 104 18.34 -11.01 8.64
N SER A 105 18.10 -10.47 9.83
CA SER A 105 18.20 -11.23 11.09
C SER A 105 16.93 -11.08 11.90
N MET A 106 16.52 -12.16 12.56
CA MET A 106 15.38 -12.19 13.45
C MET A 106 15.85 -12.49 14.86
N VAL A 107 15.54 -11.62 15.80
CA VAL A 107 15.88 -11.77 17.21
C VAL A 107 14.58 -11.86 18.03
N PRO A 108 14.58 -12.52 19.20
CA PRO A 108 13.40 -12.52 20.08
C PRO A 108 12.89 -11.09 20.33
N ALA A 109 11.57 -10.88 20.36
CA ALA A 109 11.02 -9.53 20.53
C ALA A 109 11.46 -8.88 21.86
N GLY A 110 11.84 -7.60 21.80
CA GLY A 110 12.35 -6.82 22.93
C GLY A 110 13.83 -7.08 23.25
N SER A 111 14.55 -7.72 22.32
CA SER A 111 15.97 -8.04 22.48
C SER A 111 16.86 -6.79 22.50
N SER A 112 17.89 -6.80 23.35
CA SER A 112 18.80 -5.65 23.54
C SER A 112 19.86 -5.49 22.44
N GLY A 113 19.66 -6.21 21.34
CA GLY A 113 20.46 -6.16 20.12
C GLY A 113 21.84 -6.80 20.16
N SER A 114 22.25 -7.35 21.30
CA SER A 114 23.38 -8.28 21.42
C SER A 114 22.95 -9.74 21.50
N ASP A 115 21.64 -10.00 21.38
CA ASP A 115 21.08 -11.34 21.46
C ASP A 115 21.35 -12.13 20.18
N VAL A 116 21.54 -13.45 20.34
CA VAL A 116 21.80 -14.35 19.21
C VAL A 116 20.54 -14.43 18.35
N PRO A 117 20.63 -14.12 17.04
CA PRO A 117 19.49 -14.26 16.14
C PRO A 117 18.98 -15.71 16.09
N VAL A 118 17.66 -15.86 16.04
CA VAL A 118 16.97 -17.13 15.79
C VAL A 118 17.30 -17.61 14.37
N ILE A 119 17.36 -16.68 13.42
CA ILE A 119 17.82 -16.90 12.06
C ILE A 119 18.50 -15.65 11.52
N SER A 120 19.51 -15.82 10.66
CA SER A 120 20.25 -14.72 10.03
C SER A 120 20.72 -15.16 8.66
N GLU A 121 20.24 -14.50 7.61
CA GLU A 121 20.53 -14.87 6.22
C GLU A 121 20.89 -13.65 5.38
N THR A 122 21.66 -13.88 4.31
CA THR A 122 22.03 -12.83 3.37
C THR A 122 21.09 -12.83 2.17
N VAL A 123 20.55 -11.68 1.84
CA VAL A 123 19.66 -11.45 0.70
C VAL A 123 20.27 -10.37 -0.19
N THR A 124 20.15 -10.55 -1.51
CA THR A 124 20.52 -9.53 -2.48
C THR A 124 19.26 -8.81 -2.97
N VAL A 125 19.32 -7.49 -3.00
CA VAL A 125 18.31 -6.63 -3.64
C VAL A 125 18.94 -6.05 -4.88
N ASP A 126 18.36 -6.35 -6.04
CA ASP A 126 18.82 -5.85 -7.32
C ASP A 126 18.10 -4.55 -7.68
N ALA A 127 18.74 -3.73 -8.52
CA ALA A 127 18.14 -2.48 -8.97
C ALA A 127 16.90 -2.75 -9.83
N GLY A 128 15.80 -2.07 -9.52
CA GLY A 128 14.54 -2.19 -10.23
C GLY A 128 13.74 -3.46 -9.93
N THR A 129 14.17 -4.29 -8.98
CA THR A 129 13.44 -5.51 -8.59
C THR A 129 12.74 -5.33 -7.25
N ALA A 130 11.65 -6.07 -7.05
CA ALA A 130 10.98 -6.21 -5.77
C ALA A 130 11.13 -7.65 -5.28
N THR A 131 11.44 -7.82 -4.00
CA THR A 131 11.67 -9.12 -3.39
C THR A 131 10.93 -9.23 -2.07
N THR A 132 10.19 -10.33 -1.88
CA THR A 132 9.62 -10.70 -0.59
C THR A 132 10.51 -11.74 0.07
N VAL A 133 10.96 -11.47 1.28
CA VAL A 133 11.73 -12.41 2.11
C VAL A 133 10.90 -12.81 3.31
N ALA A 134 10.74 -14.10 3.55
CA ALA A 134 9.97 -14.60 4.65
C ALA A 134 10.76 -15.61 5.50
N ALA A 135 10.60 -15.53 6.82
CA ALA A 135 10.87 -16.69 7.66
C ALA A 135 9.68 -17.65 7.56
N TYR A 136 9.95 -18.91 7.26
CA TYR A 136 8.96 -19.91 6.91
C TYR A 136 9.29 -21.26 7.58
N GLY A 137 8.26 -22.03 7.90
CA GLY A 137 8.38 -23.35 8.53
C GLY A 137 8.21 -23.32 10.04
N PRO A 138 8.12 -24.49 10.69
CA PRO A 138 8.06 -24.57 12.16
C PRO A 138 9.37 -24.10 12.79
N THR A 139 9.34 -23.69 14.05
CA THR A 139 10.49 -23.10 14.77
C THR A 139 11.72 -24.03 14.75
N ASP A 140 11.49 -25.34 14.85
CA ASP A 140 12.55 -26.37 14.86
C ASP A 140 13.17 -26.63 13.46
N ASP A 141 12.55 -26.14 12.38
CA ASP A 141 13.05 -26.20 11.00
C ASP A 141 12.80 -24.85 10.28
N LEU A 142 13.14 -23.75 10.97
CA LEU A 142 12.92 -22.41 10.46
C LEU A 142 13.85 -22.12 9.28
N GLN A 143 13.29 -21.59 8.19
CA GLN A 143 14.00 -21.29 6.95
C GLN A 143 13.75 -19.85 6.51
N VAL A 144 14.71 -19.23 5.84
CA VAL A 144 14.47 -17.99 5.08
C VAL A 144 14.21 -18.34 3.63
N ARG A 145 13.12 -17.79 3.08
CA ARG A 145 12.73 -17.91 1.68
C ARG A 145 12.69 -16.53 1.06
N ALA A 146 13.33 -16.38 -0.10
CA ALA A 146 13.23 -15.18 -0.92
C ALA A 146 12.41 -15.48 -2.17
N PHE A 147 11.53 -14.55 -2.53
CA PHE A 147 10.64 -14.63 -3.68
C PHE A 147 10.81 -13.36 -4.49
N ASP A 148 11.05 -13.50 -5.79
CA ASP A 148 11.08 -12.38 -6.72
C ASP A 148 9.64 -11.99 -7.09
N ASP A 149 9.36 -10.70 -7.01
CA ASP A 149 8.02 -10.16 -7.15
C ASP A 149 7.90 -9.45 -8.49
N ASP A 150 6.98 -9.92 -9.33
CA ASP A 150 6.68 -9.31 -10.62
C ASP A 150 5.52 -8.34 -10.44
N LEU A 151 5.86 -7.06 -10.31
CA LEU A 151 4.91 -5.97 -10.12
C LEU A 151 4.41 -5.37 -11.45
N SER A 152 4.58 -6.07 -12.58
CA SER A 152 4.07 -5.56 -13.86
C SER A 152 2.54 -5.51 -13.87
N GLN A 153 2.04 -4.43 -14.46
CA GLN A 153 0.61 -4.12 -14.46
C GLN A 153 -0.18 -5.19 -15.23
N PRO A 154 -1.34 -5.64 -14.68
CA PRO A 154 -2.25 -6.53 -15.39
C PRO A 154 -2.93 -5.83 -16.57
N ALA A 155 -3.62 -6.59 -17.42
CA ALA A 155 -4.52 -6.00 -18.41
C ALA A 155 -5.63 -5.15 -17.77
N ALA A 156 -6.17 -4.20 -18.54
CA ALA A 156 -7.26 -3.35 -18.09
C ALA A 156 -8.48 -4.18 -17.65
N GLY A 157 -9.03 -3.88 -16.46
CA GLY A 157 -10.13 -4.64 -15.86
C GLY A 157 -9.72 -5.95 -15.15
N SER A 158 -8.46 -6.36 -15.27
CA SER A 158 -7.91 -7.55 -14.61
C SER A 158 -7.09 -7.19 -13.37
N ALA A 159 -6.80 -8.21 -12.57
CA ALA A 159 -5.81 -8.23 -11.50
C ALA A 159 -4.84 -9.40 -11.72
N ARG A 160 -3.63 -9.31 -11.17
CA ARG A 160 -2.69 -10.43 -11.08
C ARG A 160 -2.63 -10.94 -9.66
N ILE A 161 -2.69 -12.26 -9.51
CA ILE A 161 -2.53 -12.93 -8.22
C ILE A 161 -1.46 -13.99 -8.33
N ARG A 162 -0.71 -14.19 -7.25
CA ARG A 162 0.10 -15.41 -7.06
C ARG A 162 -0.17 -15.99 -5.69
N LEU A 163 0.12 -17.27 -5.52
CA LEU A 163 0.07 -17.93 -4.23
C LEU A 163 1.49 -18.05 -3.66
N ILE A 164 1.64 -17.81 -2.36
CA ILE A 164 2.75 -18.36 -1.57
C ILE A 164 2.12 -19.38 -0.62
N GLN A 165 2.38 -20.67 -0.85
CA GLN A 165 1.96 -21.69 0.10
C GLN A 165 2.92 -21.62 1.28
N ALA A 166 2.43 -21.15 2.42
CA ALA A 166 3.19 -21.03 3.65
C ALA A 166 2.57 -21.84 4.82
N SER A 167 1.56 -22.66 4.53
CA SER A 167 0.95 -23.54 5.51
C SER A 167 1.88 -24.73 5.76
N THR A 168 2.14 -25.02 7.03
CA THR A 168 3.01 -26.13 7.42
C THR A 168 2.25 -27.43 7.68
N ILE A 169 0.90 -27.39 7.65
CA ILE A 169 0.06 -28.56 7.93
C ILE A 169 -0.17 -29.47 6.72
N THR A 170 0.25 -29.05 5.52
CA THR A 170 0.10 -29.82 4.29
C THR A 170 1.24 -29.52 3.30
N PRO A 171 1.77 -30.52 2.58
CA PRO A 171 2.94 -30.33 1.70
C PRO A 171 2.63 -29.56 0.42
N GLU A 172 1.37 -29.55 -0.02
CA GLU A 172 0.92 -28.83 -1.20
C GLU A 172 -0.56 -28.43 -1.09
N VAL A 173 -0.95 -27.38 -1.81
CA VAL A 173 -2.34 -26.89 -1.85
C VAL A 173 -2.76 -26.64 -3.29
N ASP A 174 -3.96 -27.11 -3.62
CA ASP A 174 -4.72 -26.68 -4.78
C ASP A 174 -5.66 -25.53 -4.37
N VAL A 175 -5.74 -24.50 -5.22
CA VAL A 175 -6.69 -23.40 -5.05
C VAL A 175 -7.53 -23.27 -6.31
N THR A 176 -8.84 -23.37 -6.14
CA THR A 176 -9.82 -23.17 -7.21
C THR A 176 -10.80 -22.05 -6.85
N THR A 177 -11.45 -21.46 -7.85
CA THR A 177 -12.65 -20.66 -7.61
C THR A 177 -13.79 -21.56 -7.15
N ALA A 178 -14.84 -20.98 -6.55
CA ALA A 178 -16.07 -21.70 -6.23
C ALA A 178 -16.77 -22.36 -7.45
N GLN A 179 -16.42 -21.93 -8.67
CA GLN A 179 -16.89 -22.53 -9.93
C GLN A 179 -16.01 -23.70 -10.40
N GLY A 180 -14.91 -23.98 -9.71
CA GLY A 180 -13.96 -25.05 -10.02
C GLY A 180 -12.83 -24.65 -10.97
N ASP A 181 -12.67 -23.36 -11.29
CA ASP A 181 -11.59 -22.90 -12.14
C ASP A 181 -10.27 -22.87 -11.35
N PRO A 182 -9.17 -23.46 -11.86
CA PRO A 182 -7.91 -23.51 -11.11
C PRO A 182 -7.23 -22.13 -11.08
N ILE A 183 -6.90 -21.69 -9.87
CA ILE A 183 -6.03 -20.52 -9.61
C ILE A 183 -4.59 -20.96 -9.42
N ALA A 184 -4.38 -22.00 -8.61
CA ALA A 184 -3.09 -22.62 -8.37
C ALA A 184 -3.28 -24.13 -8.26
N LYS A 185 -2.32 -24.89 -8.77
CA LYS A 185 -2.32 -26.34 -8.69
C LYS A 185 -0.97 -26.83 -8.16
N ASP A 186 -1.00 -27.81 -7.26
CA ASP A 186 0.16 -28.46 -6.66
C ASP A 186 1.13 -27.40 -6.06
N ALA A 187 0.59 -26.36 -5.42
CA ALA A 187 1.40 -25.27 -4.87
C ALA A 187 2.17 -25.78 -3.65
N LYS A 188 3.48 -25.97 -3.81
CA LYS A 188 4.33 -26.64 -2.80
C LYS A 188 4.61 -25.74 -1.61
N ALA A 189 4.69 -26.35 -0.44
CA ALA A 189 4.99 -25.64 0.79
C ALA A 189 6.36 -24.94 0.75
N GLY A 190 6.38 -23.67 1.17
CA GLY A 190 7.55 -22.80 1.12
C GLY A 190 7.91 -22.30 -0.27
N SER A 191 6.98 -22.36 -1.23
CA SER A 191 7.16 -21.89 -2.60
C SER A 191 6.11 -20.86 -3.04
N ALA A 192 6.46 -20.08 -4.05
CA ALA A 192 5.55 -19.21 -4.76
C ALA A 192 5.14 -19.83 -6.10
N THR A 193 3.87 -19.68 -6.47
CA THR A 193 3.40 -19.97 -7.83
C THR A 193 3.84 -18.87 -8.79
N GLY A 194 3.65 -19.10 -10.10
CA GLY A 194 3.59 -17.99 -11.05
C GLY A 194 2.40 -17.07 -10.76
N TYR A 195 2.42 -15.89 -11.36
CA TYR A 195 1.27 -15.00 -11.35
C TYR A 195 0.23 -15.44 -12.39
N ALA A 196 -1.02 -15.56 -11.97
CA ALA A 196 -2.19 -15.73 -12.82
C ALA A 196 -2.91 -14.38 -12.95
N GLU A 197 -3.42 -14.09 -14.14
CA GLU A 197 -4.30 -12.93 -14.36
C GLU A 197 -5.77 -13.37 -14.24
N ILE A 198 -6.55 -12.63 -13.46
CA ILE A 198 -7.96 -12.89 -13.19
C ILE A 198 -8.78 -11.61 -13.33
N PRO A 199 -10.09 -11.69 -13.65
CA PRO A 199 -10.95 -10.52 -13.59
C PRO A 199 -10.97 -9.89 -12.19
N ALA A 200 -11.00 -8.55 -12.12
CA ALA A 200 -11.19 -7.86 -10.86
C ALA A 200 -12.57 -8.18 -10.26
N GLY A 201 -12.64 -8.27 -8.93
CA GLY A 201 -13.87 -8.60 -8.23
C GLY A 201 -13.64 -9.33 -6.91
N ASP A 202 -14.75 -9.79 -6.33
CA ASP A 202 -14.78 -10.62 -5.14
C ASP A 202 -14.82 -12.10 -5.53
N TRP A 203 -13.97 -12.89 -4.89
CA TRP A 203 -13.78 -14.31 -5.19
C TRP A 203 -13.85 -15.11 -3.90
N THR A 204 -14.67 -16.16 -3.89
CA THR A 204 -14.54 -17.24 -2.92
C THR A 204 -13.64 -18.31 -3.52
N LEU A 205 -12.57 -18.61 -2.81
CA LEU A 205 -11.55 -19.59 -3.20
C LEU A 205 -11.68 -20.83 -2.33
N ASP A 206 -11.70 -21.99 -2.98
CA ASP A 206 -11.64 -23.30 -2.34
C ASP A 206 -10.17 -23.72 -2.21
N LEU A 207 -9.75 -24.08 -1.00
CA LEU A 207 -8.41 -24.57 -0.70
C LEU A 207 -8.48 -26.06 -0.40
N THR A 208 -7.68 -26.85 -1.11
CA THR A 208 -7.58 -28.29 -0.87
C THR A 208 -6.12 -28.68 -0.65
N GLY A 209 -5.83 -29.21 0.53
CA GLY A 209 -4.57 -29.86 0.86
C GLY A 209 -4.79 -31.32 1.28
N GLU A 210 -3.71 -32.05 1.51
CA GLU A 210 -3.79 -33.41 2.05
C GLU A 210 -4.50 -33.42 3.41
N GLY A 211 -5.71 -33.98 3.47
CA GLY A 211 -6.50 -34.13 4.70
C GLY A 211 -7.14 -32.84 5.24
N VAL A 212 -7.05 -31.72 4.51
CA VAL A 212 -7.60 -30.41 4.92
C VAL A 212 -8.29 -29.73 3.74
N GLN A 213 -9.46 -29.14 4.00
CA GLN A 213 -10.22 -28.34 3.04
C GLN A 213 -10.84 -27.16 3.75
N ASP A 214 -10.69 -25.97 3.15
CA ASP A 214 -11.22 -24.72 3.68
C ASP A 214 -11.59 -23.78 2.53
N THR A 215 -12.21 -22.65 2.87
CA THR A 215 -12.55 -21.60 1.90
C THR A 215 -12.05 -20.26 2.40
N ALA A 216 -11.74 -19.35 1.48
CA ALA A 216 -11.37 -17.99 1.81
C ALA A 216 -11.93 -17.01 0.79
N ASP A 217 -12.43 -15.87 1.28
CA ASP A 217 -12.91 -14.78 0.44
C ASP A 217 -11.78 -13.77 0.20
N VAL A 218 -11.61 -13.38 -1.06
CA VAL A 218 -10.58 -12.43 -1.51
C VAL A 218 -11.20 -11.41 -2.46
N SER A 219 -10.93 -10.13 -2.22
CA SER A 219 -11.27 -9.04 -3.14
C SER A 219 -10.01 -8.57 -3.87
N VAL A 220 -10.04 -8.55 -5.20
CA VAL A 220 -8.96 -8.01 -6.04
C VAL A 220 -9.45 -6.84 -6.88
N ALA A 221 -8.69 -5.75 -6.89
CA ALA A 221 -9.04 -4.54 -7.62
C ALA A 221 -8.48 -4.58 -9.04
N ALA A 222 -9.13 -3.89 -9.99
CA ALA A 222 -8.58 -3.74 -11.32
C ALA A 222 -7.22 -3.02 -11.25
N GLY A 223 -6.23 -3.50 -12.01
CA GLY A 223 -4.89 -2.93 -11.99
C GLY A 223 -4.03 -3.34 -10.79
N SER A 224 -4.49 -4.25 -9.92
CA SER A 224 -3.73 -4.71 -8.75
C SER A 224 -2.89 -5.96 -9.01
N VAL A 225 -1.74 -6.04 -8.36
CA VAL A 225 -0.94 -7.25 -8.17
C VAL A 225 -1.01 -7.62 -6.69
N THR A 226 -1.44 -8.85 -6.39
CA THR A 226 -1.68 -9.31 -5.01
C THR A 226 -1.01 -10.67 -4.77
N THR A 227 -0.28 -10.80 -3.67
CA THR A 227 0.21 -12.10 -3.19
C THR A 227 -0.78 -12.67 -2.18
N LEU A 228 -1.23 -13.90 -2.41
CA LEU A 228 -2.08 -14.66 -1.50
C LEU A 228 -1.21 -15.62 -0.68
N PHE A 229 -1.05 -15.35 0.61
CA PHE A 229 -0.33 -16.25 1.51
C PHE A 229 -1.31 -17.29 2.06
N VAL A 230 -1.08 -18.57 1.77
CA VAL A 230 -1.82 -19.65 2.43
C VAL A 230 -1.18 -19.90 3.79
N LEU A 231 -1.96 -19.77 4.86
CA LEU A 231 -1.50 -19.86 6.24
C LEU A 231 -2.28 -20.93 7.01
N ASP A 232 -1.67 -21.39 8.10
CA ASP A 232 -2.28 -22.26 9.10
C ASP A 232 -3.23 -21.44 9.97
N THR A 233 -4.35 -22.03 10.35
CA THR A 233 -5.25 -21.49 11.39
C THR A 233 -4.96 -22.18 12.72
N SER A 234 -5.28 -21.51 13.83
CA SER A 234 -5.15 -22.11 15.17
C SER A 234 -6.01 -23.36 15.39
N SER A 235 -7.01 -23.59 14.54
CA SER A 235 -7.88 -24.78 14.55
C SER A 235 -7.35 -25.94 13.70
N GLY A 236 -6.19 -25.79 13.05
CA GLY A 236 -5.61 -26.82 12.18
C GLY A 236 -6.20 -26.87 10.77
N GLY A 237 -6.83 -25.78 10.32
CA GLY A 237 -7.28 -25.57 8.94
C GLY A 237 -6.39 -24.58 8.18
N LEU A 238 -6.76 -24.26 6.95
CA LEU A 238 -6.09 -23.30 6.07
C LEU A 238 -6.83 -21.96 6.03
N THR A 239 -6.10 -20.88 5.76
CA THR A 239 -6.67 -19.57 5.43
C THR A 239 -5.83 -18.84 4.39
N ILE A 240 -6.39 -17.79 3.77
CA ILE A 240 -5.65 -16.91 2.87
C ILE A 240 -5.50 -15.53 3.51
N LEU A 241 -4.27 -15.04 3.55
CA LEU A 241 -3.96 -13.64 3.81
C LEU A 241 -3.61 -12.94 2.48
N PRO A 242 -4.50 -12.12 1.91
CA PRO A 242 -4.19 -11.34 0.72
C PRO A 242 -3.36 -10.12 1.09
N ILE A 243 -2.21 -9.93 0.44
CA ILE A 243 -1.36 -8.75 0.55
C ILE A 243 -1.25 -8.09 -0.82
N LEU A 244 -1.62 -6.81 -0.87
CA LEU A 244 -1.47 -5.98 -2.05
C LEU A 244 0.01 -5.68 -2.29
N ASP A 245 0.54 -6.09 -3.44
CA ASP A 245 1.93 -5.85 -3.83
C ASP A 245 2.07 -4.52 -4.57
N SER A 246 1.15 -4.27 -5.51
CA SER A 246 1.07 -3.01 -6.24
C SER A 246 -0.36 -2.76 -6.72
N ALA A 247 -0.70 -1.49 -6.96
CA ALA A 247 -1.95 -1.10 -7.57
C ALA A 247 -1.71 0.03 -8.56
N SER A 248 -2.41 -0.04 -9.70
CA SER A 248 -2.51 1.09 -10.62
C SER A 248 -3.46 2.14 -10.05
N VAL A 249 -3.18 3.42 -10.30
CA VAL A 249 -4.20 4.46 -10.11
C VAL A 249 -5.32 4.18 -11.11
N GLY A 250 -6.54 3.95 -10.62
CA GLY A 250 -7.69 3.65 -11.46
C GLY A 250 -7.91 4.75 -12.51
N ASP A 251 -8.55 4.40 -13.62
CA ASP A 251 -8.88 5.35 -14.68
C ASP A 251 -9.49 6.62 -14.09
N VAL A 252 -8.85 7.76 -14.37
CA VAL A 252 -9.41 9.08 -14.05
C VAL A 252 -10.80 9.13 -14.71
N PRO A 253 -11.87 9.56 -14.02
CA PRO A 253 -13.17 9.69 -14.67
C PRO A 253 -13.04 10.52 -15.94
N ASP A 254 -13.40 9.95 -17.10
CA ASP A 254 -13.58 10.69 -18.34
C ASP A 254 -14.79 11.60 -18.18
N GLY A 255 -14.55 12.78 -17.60
CA GLY A 255 -15.59 13.72 -17.23
C GLY A 255 -14.98 14.99 -16.69
N GLY A 256 -14.47 15.83 -17.60
CA GLY A 256 -14.14 17.20 -17.26
C GLY A 256 -15.36 17.86 -16.62
N VAL A 257 -15.18 18.48 -15.45
CA VAL A 257 -16.22 19.30 -14.84
C VAL A 257 -16.53 20.46 -15.78
N ASP A 258 -17.68 20.40 -16.44
CA ASP A 258 -18.26 21.51 -17.18
C ASP A 258 -18.66 22.58 -16.16
N THR A 259 -17.71 23.44 -15.80
CA THR A 259 -17.95 24.56 -14.88
C THR A 259 -18.68 25.69 -15.59
N GLY A 260 -19.83 25.36 -16.19
CA GLY A 260 -20.77 26.27 -16.84
C GLY A 260 -21.06 27.48 -15.97
N GLY A 261 -20.35 28.57 -16.24
CA GLY A 261 -20.52 29.87 -15.60
C GLY A 261 -21.65 30.62 -16.28
N GLY A 262 -22.86 30.52 -15.73
CA GLY A 262 -24.03 31.19 -16.28
C GLY A 262 -25.08 31.54 -15.25
N TYR A 263 -24.77 32.43 -14.30
CA TYR A 263 -25.79 33.16 -13.54
C TYR A 263 -25.23 34.50 -13.08
N LEU A 264 -25.81 35.61 -13.57
CA LEU A 264 -26.28 36.73 -12.76
C LEU A 264 -27.13 37.66 -13.64
N ALA A 265 -28.43 37.64 -13.39
CA ALA A 265 -29.38 38.64 -13.88
C ALA A 265 -29.64 39.69 -12.80
N HIS A 266 -30.00 40.89 -13.27
CA HIS A 266 -30.73 41.99 -12.62
C HIS A 266 -30.00 42.92 -11.64
N ALA A 267 -29.94 44.19 -12.04
CA ALA A 267 -30.31 45.30 -11.17
C ALA A 267 -31.00 46.38 -12.01
N GLU A 268 -32.27 46.61 -11.70
CA GLU A 268 -33.06 47.78 -12.09
C GLU A 268 -32.34 49.09 -11.72
N ALA A 269 -32.41 50.08 -12.60
CA ALA A 269 -32.20 51.47 -12.23
C ALA A 269 -33.41 52.28 -12.74
N ASP A 270 -34.12 52.79 -11.74
CA ASP A 270 -35.37 53.49 -11.82
C ASP A 270 -35.20 54.95 -12.28
N GLY A 271 -36.26 55.49 -12.89
CA GLY A 271 -36.58 56.91 -12.83
C GLY A 271 -36.07 57.84 -13.95
N THR A 272 -36.97 58.20 -14.88
CA THR A 272 -37.56 59.56 -14.99
C THR A 272 -38.06 59.83 -16.41
N ALA A 273 -39.39 59.89 -16.57
CA ALA A 273 -40.06 60.47 -17.75
C ALA A 273 -40.01 62.02 -17.66
N PRO A 274 -40.16 62.78 -18.79
CA PRO A 274 -41.51 62.98 -19.34
C PRO A 274 -41.64 63.22 -20.87
N ALA A 275 -42.82 62.82 -21.36
CA ALA A 275 -43.76 63.51 -22.27
C ALA A 275 -43.48 63.80 -23.77
N LYS A 276 -44.55 63.52 -24.55
CA LYS A 276 -45.00 64.06 -25.87
C LYS A 276 -44.18 63.64 -27.10
N GLN A 277 -44.71 63.41 -28.31
CA GLN A 277 -46.03 63.62 -28.92
C GLN A 277 -46.10 62.76 -30.21
N VAL A 278 -47.27 62.15 -30.48
CA VAL A 278 -48.06 62.18 -31.75
C VAL A 278 -47.31 62.07 -33.11
N ARG A 279 -47.63 61.03 -33.91
CA ARG A 279 -48.27 61.07 -35.28
C ARG A 279 -48.10 59.73 -36.03
N GLU A 280 -49.22 59.12 -36.42
CA GLU A 280 -49.66 58.82 -37.82
C GLU A 280 -48.91 57.64 -38.48
N ALA A 281 -49.55 56.46 -38.63
CA ALA A 281 -50.50 56.06 -39.67
C ALA A 281 -49.81 55.55 -40.96
N LEU A 282 -49.80 54.22 -41.13
CA LEU A 282 -50.35 53.45 -42.27
C LEU A 282 -50.01 51.96 -42.10
#